data_AF-A0A2K5RFD4-F1
#
_entry.id   AF-A0A2K5RFD4-F1
#
_cell.length_a   1.000
_cell.length_b   1.000
_cell.length_c   1.000
_cell.angle_alpha   90.00
_cell.angle_beta   90.00
_cell.angle_gamma   90.00
#
_symmetry.space_group_name_H-M   'P 1'
#
loop_
_entity.id
_entity.type
_entity.pdbx_description
1 polymer ?
#
loop_
_entity_poly.entity_id
_entity_poly.type
_entity_poly.pdbx_seq_one_letter_code
_entity_poly.pdbx_strand_id
1 'polypeptide(L)'
;MSTVKEQLIEKLIEDDKDSHCKITIVGIGAVGMACAISILLKYSVSANSKIVIVTAGARQQEGETRLALVQRNVAIMKSIIPPIVRCSPDCKILVVSNPVDILTYVVWKISGLPATCVIGSGCNLDSARFRYLIGEKLGIHPTSCHGWIIGEHGDSSGIIWNKRRTVSQYPLCLGVEWCLRCCEN
;
A
#
# COMPACT_ATOMS: atom_id res chain seq x y z
N MET A 1 16.03 -47.84 9.57
CA MET A 1 15.65 -47.25 10.87
C MET A 1 14.66 -46.15 10.58
N SER A 2 13.43 -46.28 11.07
CA SER A 2 12.39 -45.24 10.96
C SER A 2 12.82 -43.99 11.73
N THR A 3 12.52 -42.81 11.22
CA THR A 3 12.83 -41.56 11.90
C THR A 3 11.90 -41.36 13.12
N VAL A 4 12.34 -40.61 14.13
CA VAL A 4 11.53 -40.28 15.32
C VAL A 4 10.18 -39.65 14.93
N LYS A 5 10.15 -38.93 13.80
CA LYS A 5 8.92 -38.33 13.24
C LYS A 5 7.92 -39.39 12.79
N GLU A 6 8.38 -40.45 12.11
CA GLU A 6 7.53 -41.55 11.63
C GLU A 6 7.02 -42.44 12.77
N GLN A 7 7.71 -42.45 13.91
CA GLN A 7 7.28 -43.19 15.10
C GLN A 7 6.24 -42.44 15.94
N LEU A 8 6.23 -41.10 15.87
CA LEU A 8 5.37 -40.25 16.72
C LEU A 8 4.20 -39.61 15.97
N ILE A 9 4.30 -39.46 14.64
CA ILE A 9 3.30 -38.75 13.83
C ILE A 9 2.89 -39.66 12.67
N GLU A 10 1.68 -40.20 12.78
CA GLU A 10 1.04 -40.94 11.69
C GLU A 10 0.39 -39.94 10.72
N LYS A 11 0.86 -39.92 9.47
CA LYS A 11 0.36 -39.01 8.45
C LYS A 11 -0.93 -39.57 7.84
N LEU A 12 -2.07 -39.11 8.35
CA LEU A 12 -3.40 -39.59 7.94
C LEU A 12 -3.80 -39.12 6.52
N ILE A 13 -3.35 -37.94 6.10
CA ILE A 13 -3.63 -37.33 4.79
C ILE A 13 -2.38 -36.58 4.32
N GLU A 14 -2.16 -36.49 3.01
CA GLU A 14 -1.13 -35.58 2.49
C GLU A 14 -1.43 -34.13 2.88
N ASP A 15 -0.40 -33.37 3.25
CA ASP A 15 -0.56 -31.96 3.59
C ASP A 15 -1.07 -31.20 2.36
N ASP A 16 -2.07 -30.35 2.54
CA ASP A 16 -2.46 -29.40 1.50
C ASP A 16 -1.26 -28.49 1.22
N LYS A 17 -0.80 -28.52 -0.03
CA LYS A 17 0.37 -27.76 -0.48
C LYS A 17 -0.03 -26.33 -0.87
N ASP A 18 -1.33 -26.07 -1.03
CA ASP A 18 -1.85 -24.77 -1.42
C ASP A 18 -2.15 -23.90 -0.21
N SER A 19 -1.77 -22.63 -0.31
CA SER A 19 -2.04 -21.64 0.73
C SER A 19 -3.29 -20.86 0.37
N HIS A 20 -4.29 -20.87 1.26
CA HIS A 20 -5.56 -20.20 1.00
C HIS A 20 -5.51 -18.66 1.14
N CYS A 21 -4.58 -18.13 1.94
CA CYS A 21 -4.52 -16.71 2.34
C CYS A 21 -3.14 -16.09 2.09
N LYS A 22 -2.55 -16.41 0.94
CA LYS A 22 -1.18 -16.06 0.63
C LYS A 22 -1.02 -14.62 0.17
N ILE A 23 -0.05 -13.91 0.76
CA ILE A 23 0.32 -12.54 0.39
C ILE A 23 1.77 -12.52 -0.06
N THR A 24 2.02 -11.94 -1.24
CA THR A 24 3.38 -11.72 -1.76
C THR A 24 3.77 -10.26 -1.63
N ILE A 25 5.01 -9.98 -1.25
CA ILE A 25 5.59 -8.64 -1.26
C ILE A 25 6.73 -8.61 -2.25
N VAL A 26 6.76 -7.60 -3.11
CA VAL A 26 7.77 -7.43 -4.15
C VAL A 26 8.53 -6.14 -3.87
N GLY A 27 9.72 -6.31 -3.28
CA GLY A 27 10.63 -5.27 -2.84
C GLY A 27 10.96 -5.48 -1.36
N ILE A 28 12.25 -5.60 -1.02
CA ILE A 28 12.73 -5.85 0.36
C ILE A 28 13.43 -4.62 0.98
N GLY A 29 13.20 -3.42 0.43
CA GLY A 29 13.65 -2.18 1.05
C GLY A 29 12.91 -1.90 2.36
N ALA A 30 13.22 -0.79 3.05
CA ALA A 30 12.60 -0.44 4.33
C ALA A 30 11.05 -0.50 4.31
N VAL A 31 10.41 -0.02 3.23
CA VAL A 31 8.95 -0.10 3.03
C VAL A 31 8.48 -1.54 2.87
N GLY A 32 9.18 -2.30 2.02
CA GLY A 32 8.92 -3.71 1.78
C GLY A 32 9.03 -4.56 3.04
N MET A 33 10.08 -4.33 3.84
CA MET A 33 10.28 -4.99 5.13
C MET A 33 9.26 -4.55 6.18
N ALA A 34 8.82 -3.29 6.20
CA ALA A 34 7.73 -2.86 7.08
C ALA A 34 6.40 -3.55 6.72
N CYS A 35 6.07 -3.64 5.42
CA CYS A 35 4.96 -4.44 4.93
C CYS A 35 5.15 -5.92 5.28
N ALA A 36 6.36 -6.46 5.13
CA ALA A 36 6.66 -7.87 5.37
C ALA A 36 6.67 -8.23 6.84
N ILE A 37 7.12 -7.37 7.75
CA ILE A 37 7.01 -7.60 9.20
C ILE A 37 5.54 -7.58 9.62
N SER A 38 4.73 -6.73 8.98
CA SER A 38 3.28 -6.71 9.20
C SER A 38 2.58 -7.97 8.66
N ILE A 39 3.22 -8.76 7.79
CA ILE A 39 2.57 -9.80 6.96
C ILE A 39 3.26 -11.19 7.02
N LEU A 40 4.52 -11.28 7.44
CA LEU A 40 5.48 -12.39 7.41
C LEU A 40 5.02 -13.71 6.76
N LEU A 41 5.49 -14.02 5.53
CA LEU A 41 6.29 -15.23 5.17
C LEU A 41 6.57 -15.43 3.65
N LYS A 42 7.85 -15.72 3.37
CA LYS A 42 8.56 -16.42 2.24
C LYS A 42 8.31 -16.08 0.75
N TYR A 43 9.42 -16.12 -0.01
CA TYR A 43 9.65 -15.44 -1.29
C TYR A 43 9.77 -16.35 -2.55
N SER A 44 9.88 -17.68 -2.41
CA SER A 44 9.71 -18.64 -3.53
C SER A 44 8.24 -19.07 -3.71
N VAL A 45 7.36 -18.32 -3.04
CA VAL A 45 6.04 -18.68 -2.56
C VAL A 45 5.13 -17.55 -3.05
N SER A 46 5.04 -17.30 -4.36
CA SER A 46 4.06 -16.31 -4.88
C SER A 46 2.93 -16.92 -5.67
N ALA A 47 3.07 -18.16 -6.16
CA ALA A 47 1.98 -18.88 -6.81
C ALA A 47 0.73 -18.91 -5.93
N ASN A 48 -0.45 -18.74 -6.51
CA ASN A 48 -1.73 -18.71 -5.79
C ASN A 48 -1.83 -17.61 -4.71
N SER A 49 -1.19 -16.45 -4.91
CA SER A 49 -1.36 -15.30 -4.01
C SER A 49 -2.72 -14.66 -4.19
N LYS A 50 -3.38 -14.32 -3.09
CA LYS A 50 -4.61 -13.50 -3.12
C LYS A 50 -4.30 -12.02 -3.26
N ILE A 51 -3.20 -11.57 -2.64
CA ILE A 51 -2.74 -10.19 -2.69
C ILE A 51 -1.25 -10.16 -3.00
N VAL A 52 -0.85 -9.26 -3.90
CA VAL A 52 0.55 -8.96 -4.19
C VAL A 52 0.81 -7.48 -3.94
N ILE A 53 1.72 -7.17 -3.02
CA ILE A 53 2.08 -5.80 -2.66
C ILE A 53 3.39 -5.43 -3.37
N VAL A 54 3.34 -4.41 -4.20
CA VAL A 54 4.49 -3.94 -4.98
C VAL A 54 5.08 -2.71 -4.31
N THR A 55 6.24 -2.90 -3.69
CA THR A 55 7.04 -1.84 -3.04
C THR A 55 8.38 -1.60 -3.76
N ALA A 56 8.69 -2.42 -4.76
CA ALA A 56 9.89 -2.32 -5.57
C ALA A 56 9.84 -1.06 -6.45
N GLY A 57 10.87 -0.23 -6.32
CA GLY A 57 11.03 0.98 -7.09
C GLY A 57 12.40 1.57 -6.86
N ALA A 58 12.89 2.30 -7.86
CA ALA A 58 14.05 3.15 -7.73
C ALA A 58 13.72 4.37 -6.86
N ARG A 59 14.72 4.82 -6.10
CA ARG A 59 14.67 6.11 -5.40
C ARG A 59 15.10 7.22 -6.35
N GLN A 60 14.54 8.41 -6.16
CA GLN A 60 14.98 9.61 -6.86
C GLN A 60 16.43 9.90 -6.49
N GLN A 61 17.26 10.17 -7.50
CA GLN A 61 18.63 10.63 -7.29
C GLN A 61 18.68 12.16 -7.28
N GLU A 62 19.69 12.74 -6.62
CA GLU A 62 19.89 14.19 -6.63
C GLU A 62 20.09 14.69 -8.07
N GLY A 63 19.35 15.76 -8.43
CA GLY A 63 19.36 16.31 -9.79
C GLY A 63 18.54 15.51 -10.82
N GLU A 64 17.94 14.38 -10.46
CA GLU A 64 17.11 13.59 -11.36
C GLU A 64 15.72 14.22 -11.56
N THR A 65 15.29 14.28 -12.82
CA THR A 65 13.93 14.75 -13.16
C THR A 65 12.88 13.73 -12.72
N ARG A 66 11.69 14.21 -12.33
CA ARG A 66 10.54 13.35 -12.01
C ARG A 66 10.21 12.37 -13.15
N LEU A 67 10.34 12.82 -14.40
CA LEU A 67 10.07 11.99 -15.57
C LEU A 67 11.08 10.84 -15.72
N ALA A 68 12.37 11.10 -15.48
CA ALA A 68 13.40 10.06 -15.52
C ALA A 68 13.16 8.99 -14.45
N LEU A 69 12.79 9.41 -13.23
CA LEU A 69 12.41 8.50 -12.16
C LEU A 69 11.22 7.61 -12.56
N VAL A 70 10.17 8.21 -13.13
CA VAL A 70 9.00 7.47 -13.63
C VAL A 70 9.41 6.44 -14.67
N GLN A 71 10.26 6.80 -15.64
CA GLN A 71 10.71 5.88 -16.68
C GLN A 71 11.46 4.67 -16.11
N ARG A 72 12.36 4.89 -15.13
CA ARG A 72 13.06 3.78 -14.45
C ARG A 72 12.08 2.86 -13.72
N ASN A 73 11.12 3.44 -13.00
CA ASN A 73 10.11 2.65 -12.30
C ASN A 73 9.18 1.90 -13.26
N VAL A 74 8.80 2.48 -14.39
CA VAL A 74 8.04 1.79 -15.43
C VAL A 74 8.82 0.60 -15.98
N ALA A 75 10.14 0.73 -16.20
CA ALA A 75 10.97 -0.38 -16.65
C ALA A 75 11.02 -1.53 -15.62
N ILE A 76 11.12 -1.20 -14.33
CA ILE A 76 11.02 -2.20 -13.24
C ILE A 76 9.63 -2.86 -13.26
N MET A 77 8.55 -2.09 -13.37
CA MET A 77 7.19 -2.65 -13.41
C MET A 77 6.98 -3.61 -14.59
N LYS A 78 7.53 -3.27 -15.77
CA LYS A 78 7.47 -4.14 -16.95
C LYS A 78 8.18 -5.48 -16.75
N SER A 79 9.24 -5.54 -15.94
CA SER A 79 9.94 -6.80 -15.68
C SER A 79 9.27 -7.63 -14.59
N ILE A 80 8.65 -7.00 -13.57
CA ILE A 80 8.08 -7.73 -12.42
C ILE A 80 6.63 -8.16 -12.62
N ILE A 81 5.78 -7.34 -13.25
CA ILE A 81 4.32 -7.56 -13.27
C ILE A 81 3.91 -8.77 -14.13
N PRO A 82 4.39 -8.94 -15.38
CA PRO A 82 3.97 -10.08 -16.20
C PRO A 82 4.33 -11.46 -15.60
N PRO A 83 5.50 -11.67 -14.98
CA PRO A 83 5.76 -12.90 -14.21
C PRO A 83 4.78 -13.11 -13.04
N ILE A 84 4.44 -12.06 -12.29
CA ILE A 84 3.53 -12.15 -11.13
C ILE A 84 2.13 -12.60 -11.58
N VAL A 85 1.58 -11.97 -12.62
CA VAL A 85 0.24 -12.30 -13.13
C VAL A 85 0.21 -13.73 -13.69
N ARG A 86 1.30 -14.19 -14.32
CA ARG A 86 1.42 -15.60 -14.76
C ARG A 86 1.38 -16.59 -13.59
N CYS A 87 1.96 -16.23 -12.45
CA CYS A 87 1.97 -17.07 -11.25
C CYS A 87 0.68 -16.95 -10.42
N SER A 88 -0.06 -15.85 -10.54
CA SER A 88 -1.27 -15.56 -9.75
C SER A 88 -2.26 -14.73 -10.56
N PRO A 89 -3.03 -15.35 -11.47
CA PRO A 89 -3.93 -14.63 -12.37
C PRO A 89 -5.09 -13.96 -11.62
N ASP A 90 -5.52 -14.52 -10.49
CA ASP A 90 -6.66 -14.01 -9.69
C ASP A 90 -6.23 -13.10 -8.52
N CYS A 91 -4.97 -12.63 -8.52
CA CYS A 91 -4.49 -11.80 -7.42
C CYS A 91 -5.00 -10.36 -7.52
N LYS A 92 -5.11 -9.71 -6.35
CA LYS A 92 -5.19 -8.25 -6.26
C LYS A 92 -3.79 -7.68 -6.10
N ILE A 93 -3.47 -6.65 -6.86
CA ILE A 93 -2.18 -5.96 -6.80
C ILE A 93 -2.36 -4.66 -6.03
N LEU A 94 -1.60 -4.50 -4.94
CA LEU A 94 -1.51 -3.26 -4.17
C LEU A 94 -0.18 -2.58 -4.49
N VAL A 95 -0.23 -1.44 -5.18
CA VAL A 95 0.95 -0.66 -5.56
C VAL A 95 1.26 0.35 -4.46
N VAL A 96 2.49 0.33 -3.96
CA VAL A 96 3.02 1.26 -2.95
C VAL A 96 4.20 2.06 -3.52
N SER A 97 4.87 1.54 -4.55
CA SER A 97 5.98 2.22 -5.22
C SER A 97 5.58 3.58 -5.76
N ASN A 98 6.45 4.58 -5.59
CA ASN A 98 6.20 5.95 -6.00
C ASN A 98 6.77 6.29 -7.40
N PRO A 99 6.13 7.21 -8.16
CA PRO A 99 4.88 7.90 -7.83
C PRO A 99 3.66 6.97 -7.98
N VAL A 100 2.93 6.76 -6.87
CA VAL A 100 1.98 5.64 -6.75
C VAL A 100 0.81 5.73 -7.72
N ASP A 101 0.27 6.92 -7.98
CA ASP A 101 -0.88 7.07 -8.86
C ASP A 101 -0.55 6.71 -10.32
N ILE A 102 0.59 7.21 -10.81
CA ILE A 102 1.09 6.91 -12.16
C ILE A 102 1.46 5.43 -12.28
N LEU A 103 2.18 4.89 -11.29
CA LEU A 103 2.60 3.50 -11.32
C LEU A 103 1.42 2.53 -11.18
N THR A 104 0.37 2.89 -10.46
CA THR A 104 -0.87 2.12 -10.40
C THR A 104 -1.51 2.01 -11.78
N TYR A 105 -1.59 3.11 -12.52
CA TYR A 105 -2.07 3.10 -13.90
C TYR A 105 -1.20 2.22 -14.81
N VAL A 106 0.12 2.34 -14.70
CA VAL A 106 1.08 1.54 -15.48
C VAL A 106 0.93 0.04 -15.19
N VAL A 107 0.83 -0.33 -13.91
CA VAL A 107 0.61 -1.71 -13.48
C VAL A 107 -0.72 -2.24 -14.00
N TRP A 108 -1.80 -1.44 -13.96
CA TRP A 108 -3.07 -1.83 -14.55
C TRP A 108 -2.95 -2.14 -16.04
N LYS A 109 -2.28 -1.28 -16.81
CA LYS A 109 -2.09 -1.48 -18.26
C LYS A 109 -1.20 -2.69 -18.58
N ILE A 110 -0.15 -2.94 -17.81
CA ILE A 110 0.79 -4.04 -18.06
C ILE A 110 0.23 -5.39 -17.57
N SER A 111 -0.51 -5.39 -16.46
CA SER A 111 -1.06 -6.62 -15.86
C SER A 111 -2.18 -7.24 -16.68
N GLY A 112 -2.96 -6.43 -17.41
CA GLY A 112 -4.16 -6.89 -18.11
C GLY A 112 -5.31 -7.29 -17.17
N LEU A 113 -5.18 -7.05 -15.86
CA LEU A 113 -6.20 -7.37 -14.88
C LEU A 113 -7.35 -6.34 -14.92
N PRO A 114 -8.55 -6.69 -14.44
CA PRO A 114 -9.61 -5.73 -14.21
C PRO A 114 -9.14 -4.60 -13.29
N ALA A 115 -9.61 -3.37 -13.52
CA ALA A 115 -9.24 -2.22 -12.70
C ALA A 115 -9.55 -2.42 -11.20
N THR A 116 -10.57 -3.21 -10.88
CA THR A 116 -10.95 -3.59 -9.51
C THR A 116 -9.90 -4.43 -8.79
N CYS A 117 -8.94 -5.01 -9.51
CA CYS A 117 -7.87 -5.84 -8.98
C CYS A 117 -6.55 -5.07 -8.82
N VAL A 118 -6.46 -3.82 -9.27
CA VAL A 118 -5.24 -3.02 -9.18
C VAL A 118 -5.51 -1.77 -8.36
N ILE A 119 -4.92 -1.72 -7.17
CA ILE A 119 -5.19 -0.71 -6.15
C ILE A 119 -3.87 0.01 -5.84
N GLY A 120 -3.87 1.33 -5.87
CA GLY A 120 -2.75 2.13 -5.35
C GLY A 120 -2.95 2.41 -3.87
N SER A 121 -1.87 2.48 -3.09
CA SER A 121 -1.95 2.90 -1.69
C SER A 121 -2.43 4.34 -1.55
N GLY A 122 -2.09 5.19 -2.53
CA GLY A 122 -2.57 6.57 -2.68
C GLY A 122 -2.51 7.38 -1.38
N CYS A 123 -3.56 8.16 -1.15
CA CYS A 123 -3.68 9.08 -0.01
C CYS A 123 -4.11 8.41 1.32
N ASN A 124 -4.02 7.08 1.45
CA ASN A 124 -4.40 6.41 2.70
C ASN A 124 -3.49 6.83 3.87
N LEU A 125 -2.18 6.93 3.62
CA LEU A 125 -1.21 7.39 4.61
C LEU A 125 -1.39 8.88 4.92
N ASP A 126 -1.66 9.71 3.91
CA ASP A 126 -1.87 11.15 4.10
C ASP A 126 -3.13 11.43 4.92
N SER A 127 -4.21 10.67 4.67
CA SER A 127 -5.42 10.72 5.49
C SER A 127 -5.16 10.29 6.93
N ALA A 128 -4.36 9.24 7.15
CA ALA A 128 -3.99 8.80 8.48
C ALA A 128 -3.14 9.86 9.22
N ARG A 129 -2.17 10.47 8.54
CA ARG A 129 -1.37 11.58 9.06
C ARG A 129 -2.21 12.80 9.39
N PHE A 130 -3.14 13.17 8.51
CA PHE A 130 -4.06 14.28 8.74
C PHE A 130 -4.91 14.05 10.00
N ARG A 131 -5.49 12.85 10.14
CA ARG A 131 -6.26 12.47 11.34
C ARG A 131 -5.41 12.46 12.61
N TYR A 132 -4.15 12.04 12.51
CA TYR A 132 -3.20 12.10 13.62
C TYR A 132 -2.98 13.55 14.08
N LEU A 133 -2.67 14.47 13.16
CA LEU A 133 -2.42 15.88 13.48
C LEU A 133 -3.63 16.57 14.10
N ILE A 134 -4.84 16.25 13.62
CA ILE A 134 -6.09 16.76 14.23
C ILE A 134 -6.27 16.20 15.63
N GLY A 135 -6.06 14.88 15.80
CA GLY A 135 -6.19 14.22 17.09
C GLY A 135 -5.22 14.80 18.12
N GLU A 136 -3.97 15.02 17.74
CA GLU A 136 -2.95 15.66 18.56
C GLU A 136 -3.35 17.07 18.97
N LYS A 137 -3.87 17.87 18.03
CA LYS A 137 -4.28 19.25 18.32
C LYS A 137 -5.51 19.35 19.22
N LEU A 138 -6.43 18.39 19.13
CA LEU A 138 -7.68 18.37 19.89
C LEU A 138 -7.60 17.53 21.17
N GLY A 139 -6.51 16.77 21.38
CA GLY A 139 -6.41 15.81 22.47
C GLY A 139 -7.36 14.62 22.32
N ILE A 140 -7.70 14.25 21.08
CA ILE A 140 -8.67 13.18 20.76
C ILE A 140 -7.95 12.08 20.00
N HIS A 141 -8.33 10.82 20.25
CA HIS A 141 -7.74 9.70 19.52
C HIS A 141 -8.01 9.82 18.00
N PRO A 142 -7.01 9.62 17.12
CA PRO A 142 -7.16 9.79 15.66
C PRO A 142 -8.26 8.94 15.02
N THR A 143 -8.63 7.82 15.65
CA THR A 143 -9.75 6.98 15.18
C THR A 143 -11.08 7.72 15.23
N SER A 144 -11.24 8.65 16.17
CA SER A 144 -12.43 9.47 16.36
C SER A 144 -12.38 10.78 15.54
N CYS A 145 -11.28 11.02 14.85
CA CYS A 145 -11.13 12.13 13.90
C CYS A 145 -11.41 11.63 12.48
N HIS A 146 -12.35 12.24 11.79
CA HIS A 146 -12.79 11.87 10.45
C HIS A 146 -12.48 12.98 9.45
N GLY A 147 -11.45 12.77 8.63
CA GLY A 147 -11.04 13.66 7.55
C GLY A 147 -10.32 12.86 6.48
N TRP A 148 -10.41 13.33 5.23
CA TRP A 148 -9.92 12.59 4.07
C TRP A 148 -9.02 13.48 3.22
N ILE A 149 -7.85 12.97 2.89
CA ILE A 149 -6.98 13.50 1.84
C ILE A 149 -7.25 12.68 0.58
N ILE A 150 -7.54 13.36 -0.52
CA ILE A 150 -7.84 12.74 -1.82
C ILE A 150 -7.03 13.38 -2.94
N GLY A 151 -7.04 12.78 -4.13
CA GLY A 151 -6.27 13.26 -5.27
C GLY A 151 -4.92 12.57 -5.37
N GLU A 152 -3.92 13.28 -5.88
CA GLU A 152 -2.55 12.77 -6.01
C GLU A 152 -1.93 12.53 -4.63
N HIS A 153 -1.24 11.40 -4.46
CA HIS A 153 -0.37 11.19 -3.32
C HIS A 153 0.89 12.06 -3.47
N GLY A 154 0.86 13.25 -2.86
CA GLY A 154 1.97 14.19 -2.87
C GLY A 154 1.52 15.64 -2.77
N ASP A 155 2.28 16.52 -3.43
CA ASP A 155 2.15 17.98 -3.32
C ASP A 155 0.79 18.51 -3.80
N SER A 156 0.13 17.81 -4.74
CA SER A 156 -1.18 18.21 -5.28
C SER A 156 -2.38 17.54 -4.58
N SER A 157 -2.17 16.97 -3.39
CA SER A 157 -3.26 16.35 -2.61
C SER A 157 -4.28 17.40 -2.14
N GLY A 158 -5.56 17.03 -2.18
CA GLY A 158 -6.68 17.86 -1.77
C GLY A 158 -7.31 17.39 -0.46
N ILE A 159 -7.61 18.32 0.44
CA ILE A 159 -8.31 18.00 1.70
C ILE A 159 -9.82 18.07 1.45
N ILE A 160 -10.52 16.96 1.70
CA ILE A 160 -11.98 16.99 1.85
C ILE A 160 -12.32 17.01 3.34
N TRP A 161 -12.89 18.13 3.75
CA TRP A 161 -13.38 18.34 5.11
C TRP A 161 -14.89 18.49 5.13
N ASN A 162 -15.59 17.50 5.70
CA ASN A 162 -17.00 17.64 5.98
C ASN A 162 -17.19 18.40 7.29
N LYS A 163 -17.63 19.66 7.22
CA LYS A 163 -17.86 20.54 8.37
C LYS A 163 -18.80 19.96 9.44
N ARG A 164 -19.65 18.96 9.12
CA ARG A 164 -20.75 18.50 9.99
C ARG A 164 -20.50 17.18 10.73
N ARG A 165 -19.49 16.38 10.38
CA ARG A 165 -19.33 15.00 10.91
C ARG A 165 -17.88 14.62 11.21
N THR A 166 -17.07 15.58 11.64
CA THR A 166 -15.61 15.42 11.70
C THR A 166 -15.13 14.76 12.98
N VAL A 167 -15.77 15.00 14.13
CA VAL A 167 -15.39 14.39 15.40
C VAL A 167 -16.64 13.99 16.15
N SER A 168 -16.87 12.69 16.34
CA SER A 168 -17.99 12.18 17.15
C SER A 168 -19.36 12.83 16.84
N GLN A 169 -19.65 13.09 15.56
CA GLN A 169 -20.85 13.79 15.05
C GLN A 169 -21.01 15.27 15.43
N TYR A 170 -20.00 15.89 16.06
CA TYR A 170 -19.96 17.32 16.29
C TYR A 170 -19.27 18.07 15.13
N PRO A 171 -19.81 19.21 14.68
CA PRO A 171 -19.19 20.03 13.64
C PRO A 171 -17.87 20.63 14.15
N LEU A 172 -16.75 20.37 13.47
CA LEU A 172 -15.59 21.24 13.58
C LEU A 172 -15.78 22.40 12.60
N CYS A 173 -16.32 23.49 13.14
CA CYS A 173 -16.29 24.80 12.51
C CYS A 173 -14.86 25.39 12.60
N LEU A 174 -13.88 24.72 11.99
CA LEU A 174 -12.60 25.36 11.69
C LEU A 174 -12.84 26.27 10.49
N GLY A 175 -13.30 27.48 10.80
CA GLY A 175 -13.51 28.56 9.85
C GLY A 175 -12.20 28.94 9.16
N VAL A 176 -12.38 29.70 8.09
CA VAL A 176 -11.39 30.23 7.14
C VAL A 176 -10.17 30.92 7.80
N GLU A 177 -10.21 31.19 9.11
CA GLU A 177 -9.11 31.75 9.91
C GLU A 177 -7.90 30.82 10.09
N TRP A 178 -8.07 29.50 9.96
CA TRP A 178 -6.95 28.57 10.19
C TRP A 178 -5.89 28.59 9.07
N CYS A 179 -6.28 28.97 7.85
CA CYS A 179 -5.34 29.09 6.73
C CYS A 179 -4.38 30.29 6.87
N LEU A 180 -4.70 31.27 7.73
CA LEU A 180 -3.87 32.47 7.92
C LEU A 180 -2.93 32.37 9.12
N ARG A 181 -3.24 31.57 10.16
CA ARG A 181 -2.37 31.45 11.36
C ARG A 181 -1.15 30.54 11.20
N CYS A 182 -1.09 29.71 10.17
CA CYS A 182 0.11 28.89 9.90
C CYS A 182 1.14 29.59 8.99
N CYS A 183 0.83 30.79 8.49
CA CYS A 183 1.80 31.64 7.76
C CYS A 183 2.46 32.69 8.65
N GLU A 184 2.07 32.80 9.92
CA GLU A 184 2.66 33.70 10.90
C GLU A 184 3.22 32.89 12.09
N ASN A 185 4.35 32.22 11.84
CA ASN A 185 5.43 31.94 12.80
C ASN A 185 6.65 31.38 12.08
#